data_AF-A0A6N8H601-F1
#
_entry.id   AF-A0A6N8H601-F1
#
_cell.length_a   1.000
_cell.length_b   1.000
_cell.length_c   1.000
_cell.angle_alpha   90.00
_cell.angle_beta   90.00
_cell.angle_gamma   90.00
#
_symmetry.space_group_name_H-M   'P 1'
#
loop_
_entity.id
_entity.type
_entity.pdbx_description
1 polymer ?
#
loop_
_entity_poly.entity_id
_entity_poly.type
_entity_poly.pdbx_seq_one_letter_code
_entity_poly.pdbx_strand_id
1 'polypeptide(L)'
;MKYAILHPAALLLPLALLTGCARTPDMTPVWQETLPGSGAKATLSNCTLQDEREVDYIYSREDQDWKTRPALFTTASPVLTLTGVTADQVELRFSEEIADLYLGYDRVMPQPKLDYIFTETADGVLQYQLDTVYNYEFIITTETGTDDFLVICEQE
;
A
#
# COMPACT_ATOMS: atom_id res chain seq x y z
N MET A 1 9.86 -73.15 -22.53
CA MET A 1 10.75 -72.21 -21.81
C MET A 1 10.15 -70.82 -21.93
N LYS A 2 10.02 -70.11 -20.81
CA LYS A 2 9.25 -68.88 -20.60
C LYS A 2 9.80 -67.69 -21.40
N TYR A 3 8.94 -66.98 -22.13
CA TYR A 3 9.22 -65.62 -22.61
C TYR A 3 8.73 -64.63 -21.53
N ALA A 4 9.66 -63.86 -20.99
CA ALA A 4 9.38 -62.83 -19.99
C ALA A 4 8.71 -61.62 -20.66
N ILE A 5 7.55 -61.23 -20.14
CA ILE A 5 6.79 -60.05 -20.55
C ILE A 5 7.44 -58.83 -19.88
N LEU A 6 8.14 -58.00 -20.65
CA LEU A 6 8.57 -56.67 -20.21
C LEU A 6 7.31 -55.79 -20.08
N HIS A 7 7.03 -55.33 -18.86
CA HIS A 7 6.07 -54.26 -18.61
C HIS A 7 6.75 -52.91 -18.88
N PRO A 8 6.20 -52.03 -19.73
CA PRO A 8 6.64 -50.65 -19.77
C PRO A 8 6.06 -49.94 -18.55
N ALA A 9 6.92 -49.61 -17.58
CA ALA A 9 6.57 -48.71 -16.49
C ALA A 9 6.27 -47.32 -17.08
N ALA A 10 4.99 -46.97 -17.13
CA ALA A 10 4.55 -45.63 -17.45
C ALA A 10 5.01 -44.67 -16.34
N LEU A 11 6.06 -43.89 -16.61
CA LEU A 11 6.40 -42.72 -15.81
C LEU A 11 5.32 -41.65 -16.06
N LEU A 12 4.29 -41.64 -15.22
CA LEU A 12 3.43 -40.48 -15.05
C LEU A 12 4.19 -39.48 -14.15
N LEU A 13 4.87 -38.51 -14.78
CA LEU A 13 5.31 -37.31 -14.07
C LEU A 13 4.05 -36.55 -13.60
N PRO A 14 3.87 -36.27 -12.29
CA PRO A 14 2.86 -35.33 -11.88
C PRO A 14 3.31 -33.94 -12.35
N LEU A 15 2.55 -33.36 -13.29
CA LEU A 15 2.60 -31.94 -13.60
C LEU A 15 2.19 -31.20 -12.32
N ALA A 16 3.18 -30.78 -11.52
CA ALA A 16 2.96 -29.83 -10.45
C ALA A 16 2.48 -28.53 -11.11
N LEU A 17 1.17 -28.31 -11.07
CA LEU A 17 0.55 -27.03 -11.40
C LEU A 17 1.20 -25.98 -10.49
N LEU A 18 2.12 -25.19 -11.03
CA LEU A 18 2.50 -23.90 -10.50
C LEU A 18 1.30 -22.96 -10.71
N THR A 19 0.19 -23.20 -10.02
CA THR A 19 -0.73 -22.11 -9.70
C THR A 19 0.06 -21.22 -8.77
N GLY A 20 0.63 -20.15 -9.29
CA GLY A 20 1.13 -19.07 -8.46
C GLY A 20 -0.04 -18.62 -7.59
N CYS A 21 -0.05 -19.05 -6.34
CA CYS A 21 -0.97 -18.52 -5.35
C CYS A 21 -0.53 -17.07 -5.16
N ALA A 22 -1.09 -16.15 -5.93
CA ALA A 22 -1.14 -14.76 -5.50
C ALA A 22 -1.80 -14.82 -4.12
N ARG A 23 -1.03 -14.56 -3.06
CA ARG A 23 -1.53 -14.60 -1.70
C ARG A 23 -2.59 -13.51 -1.62
N THR A 24 -3.83 -13.90 -1.33
CA THR A 24 -4.90 -12.93 -1.05
C THR A 24 -4.44 -12.06 0.12
N PRO A 25 -4.48 -10.72 0.00
CA PRO A 25 -4.13 -9.84 1.10
C PRO A 25 -4.94 -10.15 2.36
N ASP A 26 -4.30 -10.11 3.53
CA ASP A 26 -5.00 -10.18 4.81
C ASP A 26 -5.64 -8.82 5.10
N MET A 27 -6.95 -8.75 4.91
CA MET A 27 -7.71 -7.52 5.09
C MET A 27 -8.10 -7.24 6.56
N THR A 28 -7.53 -7.97 7.53
CA THR A 28 -7.73 -7.67 8.95
C THR A 28 -7.11 -6.30 9.29
N PRO A 29 -7.89 -5.32 9.78
CA PRO A 29 -7.38 -4.00 10.13
C PRO A 29 -6.32 -4.05 11.24
N VAL A 30 -5.20 -3.38 11.02
CA VAL A 30 -4.20 -3.08 12.07
C VAL A 30 -4.26 -1.63 12.54
N TRP A 31 -4.84 -0.75 11.73
CA TRP A 31 -5.10 0.65 12.04
C TRP A 31 -6.37 1.13 11.34
N GLN A 32 -7.10 2.07 11.97
CA GLN A 32 -8.32 2.65 11.43
C GLN A 32 -8.59 4.04 12.00
N GLU A 33 -9.02 4.98 11.16
CA GLU A 33 -9.39 6.33 11.57
C GLU A 33 -10.52 6.90 10.72
N THR A 34 -11.33 7.79 11.31
CA THR A 34 -12.16 8.73 10.54
C THR A 34 -11.39 10.04 10.47
N LEU A 35 -10.89 10.37 9.29
CA LEU A 35 -9.98 11.48 9.08
C LEU A 35 -10.70 12.81 9.38
N PRO A 36 -10.12 13.68 10.23
CA PRO A 36 -10.85 14.79 10.84
C PRO A 36 -11.22 15.93 9.87
N GLY A 37 -10.43 16.17 8.83
CA GLY A 37 -10.69 17.25 7.86
C GLY A 37 -11.68 16.86 6.75
N SER A 38 -11.46 15.69 6.15
CA SER A 38 -12.15 15.17 4.98
C SER A 38 -13.38 14.33 5.34
N GLY A 39 -13.46 13.81 6.56
CA GLY A 39 -14.51 12.88 7.01
C GLY A 39 -14.40 11.49 6.38
N ALA A 40 -13.38 11.23 5.59
CA ALA A 40 -13.12 9.92 5.00
C ALA A 40 -12.79 8.90 6.09
N LYS A 41 -13.12 7.62 5.88
CA LYS A 41 -12.65 6.56 6.77
C LYS A 41 -11.48 5.84 6.11
N ALA A 42 -10.38 5.76 6.83
CA ALA A 42 -9.17 5.11 6.41
C ALA A 42 -8.92 3.86 7.26
N THR A 43 -8.41 2.80 6.63
CA THR A 43 -8.09 1.53 7.30
C THR A 43 -6.85 0.93 6.68
N LEU A 44 -5.89 0.53 7.50
CA LEU A 44 -4.65 -0.11 7.08
C LEU A 44 -4.68 -1.61 7.43
N SER A 45 -4.28 -2.45 6.49
CA SER A 45 -4.30 -3.91 6.61
C SER A 45 -3.15 -4.55 5.82
N ASN A 46 -2.99 -5.87 5.88
CA ASN A 46 -1.95 -6.64 5.18
C ASN A 46 -0.50 -6.22 5.50
N CYS A 47 -0.28 -5.62 6.66
CA CYS A 47 1.01 -5.19 7.16
C CYS A 47 1.12 -5.39 8.67
N THR A 48 2.32 -5.26 9.21
CA THR A 48 2.51 -4.99 10.63
C THR A 48 2.63 -3.49 10.81
N LEU A 49 1.82 -2.89 11.70
CA LEU A 49 2.02 -1.52 12.13
C LEU A 49 3.12 -1.51 13.21
N GLN A 50 4.24 -0.87 12.94
CA GLN A 50 5.38 -0.74 13.86
C GLN A 50 5.20 0.47 14.78
N ASP A 51 4.77 1.59 14.22
CA ASP A 51 4.60 2.85 14.94
C ASP A 51 3.57 3.77 14.25
N GLU A 52 2.99 4.68 15.04
CA GLU A 52 2.10 5.74 14.61
C GLU A 52 2.53 7.03 15.30
N ARG A 53 3.06 7.98 14.54
CA ARG A 53 3.60 9.23 15.09
C ARG A 53 3.58 10.36 14.07
N GLU A 54 3.70 11.58 14.58
CA GLU A 54 3.96 12.73 13.73
C GLU A 54 5.43 12.76 13.28
N VAL A 55 5.66 13.19 12.05
CA VAL A 55 6.99 13.40 11.47
C VAL A 55 7.11 14.84 10.95
N ASP A 56 8.35 15.36 10.98
CA ASP A 56 8.66 16.64 10.34
C ASP A 56 8.59 16.48 8.81
N TYR A 57 7.92 17.41 8.16
CA TYR A 57 7.63 17.39 6.74
C TYR A 57 7.84 18.76 6.09
N ILE A 58 8.44 18.77 4.89
CA ILE A 58 8.50 19.92 3.99
C ILE A 58 7.89 19.57 2.64
N TYR A 59 7.24 20.54 1.99
CA TYR A 59 6.63 20.31 0.69
C TYR A 59 7.68 20.47 -0.42
N SER A 60 8.58 21.43 -0.26
CA SER A 60 9.64 21.74 -1.20
C SER A 60 10.96 21.92 -0.47
N ARG A 61 12.07 21.66 -1.17
CA ARG A 61 13.43 21.97 -0.70
C ARG A 61 13.66 23.48 -0.50
N GLU A 62 12.77 24.32 -1.01
CA GLU A 62 12.82 25.78 -0.86
C GLU A 62 12.05 26.28 0.37
N ASP A 63 11.29 25.41 1.04
CA ASP A 63 10.54 25.78 2.24
C ASP A 63 11.49 26.13 3.38
N GLN A 64 11.18 27.21 4.10
CA GLN A 64 11.98 27.70 5.22
C GLN A 64 11.53 27.13 6.57
N ASP A 65 10.29 26.64 6.64
CA ASP A 65 9.68 26.06 7.82
C ASP A 65 9.15 24.66 7.51
N TRP A 66 9.27 23.75 8.47
CA TRP A 66 8.67 22.42 8.41
C TRP A 66 7.31 22.41 9.11
N LYS A 67 6.48 21.43 8.75
CA LYS A 67 5.20 21.11 9.38
C LYS A 67 5.28 19.72 9.99
N THR A 68 4.35 19.39 10.87
CA THR A 68 4.15 18.00 11.30
C THR A 68 3.10 17.33 10.41
N ARG A 69 3.30 16.05 10.11
CA ARG A 69 2.29 15.21 9.45
C ARG A 69 2.17 13.86 10.15
N PRO A 70 0.97 13.28 10.27
CA PRO A 70 0.81 11.91 10.75
C PRO A 70 1.51 10.92 9.81
N ALA A 71 2.15 9.90 10.38
CA ALA A 71 2.82 8.85 9.64
C ALA A 71 2.59 7.48 10.28
N LEU A 72 2.30 6.50 9.45
CA LEU A 72 2.13 5.09 9.80
C LEU A 72 3.36 4.31 9.33
N PHE A 73 4.13 3.78 10.27
CA PHE A 73 5.33 2.98 9.99
C PHE A 73 4.93 1.52 9.88
N THR A 74 5.23 0.90 8.74
CA THR A 74 4.73 -0.42 8.39
C THR A 74 5.80 -1.32 7.81
N THR A 75 5.61 -2.63 7.97
CA THR A 75 6.37 -3.65 7.23
C THR A 75 5.44 -4.51 6.37
N ALA A 76 6.01 -5.25 5.41
CA ALA A 76 5.31 -6.03 4.39
C ALA A 76 4.63 -5.15 3.30
N SER A 77 3.41 -5.49 2.88
CA SER A 77 2.72 -4.85 1.74
C SER A 77 1.38 -4.25 2.18
N PRO A 78 1.39 -3.08 2.82
CA PRO A 78 0.18 -2.49 3.39
C PRO A 78 -0.89 -2.24 2.33
N VAL A 79 -2.14 -2.48 2.72
CA VAL A 79 -3.33 -2.14 1.94
C VAL A 79 -4.08 -1.04 2.69
N LEU A 80 -4.07 0.16 2.13
CA LEU A 80 -4.92 1.26 2.59
C LEU A 80 -6.30 1.16 1.92
N THR A 81 -7.34 1.07 2.75
CA THR A 81 -8.74 1.09 2.32
C THR A 81 -9.38 2.41 2.71
N LEU A 82 -10.00 3.11 1.76
CA LEU A 82 -10.71 4.37 1.95
C LEU A 82 -12.20 4.23 1.64
N THR A 83 -13.05 4.82 2.48
CA THR A 83 -14.49 4.92 2.24
C THR A 83 -15.00 6.33 2.52
N GLY A 84 -16.12 6.71 1.92
CA GLY A 84 -16.67 8.06 2.00
C GLY A 84 -15.99 9.07 1.07
N VAL A 85 -15.15 8.59 0.14
CA VAL A 85 -14.44 9.39 -0.86
C VAL A 85 -14.43 8.70 -2.21
N THR A 86 -14.29 9.48 -3.28
CA THR A 86 -14.12 9.01 -4.66
C THR A 86 -12.65 9.10 -5.09
N ALA A 87 -12.26 8.38 -6.15
CA ALA A 87 -10.86 8.31 -6.57
C ALA A 87 -10.25 9.68 -6.96
N ASP A 88 -11.06 10.61 -7.48
CA ASP A 88 -10.64 11.97 -7.83
C ASP A 88 -10.41 12.87 -6.59
N GLN A 89 -10.87 12.45 -5.42
CA GLN A 89 -10.63 13.12 -4.13
C GLN A 89 -9.37 12.65 -3.43
N VAL A 90 -8.67 11.65 -3.98
CA VAL A 90 -7.47 11.05 -3.40
C VAL A 90 -6.28 11.31 -4.32
N GLU A 91 -5.28 11.99 -3.79
CA GLU A 91 -3.98 12.13 -4.42
C GLU A 91 -2.96 11.26 -3.69
N LEU A 92 -2.17 10.51 -4.46
CA LEU A 92 -1.09 9.66 -3.97
C LEU A 92 0.24 10.17 -4.51
N ARG A 93 1.19 10.44 -3.62
CA ARG A 93 2.54 10.91 -3.94
C ARG A 93 3.60 10.04 -3.29
N PHE A 94 4.82 10.16 -3.76
CA PHE A 94 5.97 9.71 -2.99
C PHE A 94 6.37 10.76 -1.96
N SER A 95 6.99 10.29 -0.88
CA SER A 95 7.75 11.11 0.04
C SER A 95 9.19 10.61 0.10
N GLU A 96 10.14 11.54 0.12
CA GLU A 96 11.56 11.24 0.24
C GLU A 96 11.99 11.50 1.69
N GLU A 97 12.58 10.52 2.35
CA GLU A 97 13.24 10.75 3.64
C GLU A 97 14.56 11.48 3.39
N ILE A 98 14.72 12.67 3.97
CA ILE A 98 15.93 13.49 3.85
C ILE A 98 16.38 13.87 5.24
N ALA A 99 17.45 13.18 5.69
CA ALA A 99 17.99 13.32 7.03
C ALA A 99 16.91 13.02 8.10
N ASP A 100 16.39 14.06 8.75
CA ASP A 100 15.54 13.95 9.93
C ASP A 100 14.06 14.19 9.58
N LEU A 101 13.75 14.48 8.32
CA LEU A 101 12.43 14.90 7.84
C LEU A 101 11.99 14.16 6.57
N TYR A 102 10.73 14.37 6.20
CA TYR A 102 10.12 13.88 4.97
C TYR A 102 9.85 15.02 3.99
N LEU A 103 10.19 14.82 2.72
CA LEU A 103 9.95 15.77 1.64
C LEU A 103 8.85 15.23 0.72
N GLY A 104 7.85 16.06 0.41
CA GLY A 104 6.91 15.77 -0.66
C GLY A 104 7.60 15.66 -2.02
N TYR A 105 7.43 14.54 -2.72
CA TYR A 105 8.05 14.33 -4.03
C TYR A 105 7.02 14.39 -5.15
N ASP A 106 6.96 15.53 -5.83
CA ASP A 106 5.98 15.85 -6.87
C ASP A 106 6.47 15.62 -8.31
N ARG A 107 7.75 15.27 -8.48
CA ARG A 107 8.36 15.13 -9.82
C ARG A 107 7.95 13.85 -10.54
N VAL A 108 7.73 12.77 -9.79
CA VAL A 108 7.28 11.48 -10.31
C VAL A 108 6.17 10.99 -9.42
N MET A 109 5.01 10.71 -10.01
CA MET A 109 3.88 10.14 -9.28
C MET A 109 4.01 8.62 -9.18
N PRO A 110 3.58 8.01 -8.06
CA PRO A 110 3.41 6.56 -7.97
C PRO A 110 2.57 6.03 -9.13
N GLN A 111 3.05 4.96 -9.77
CA GLN A 111 2.46 4.36 -10.96
C GLN A 111 1.65 3.11 -10.56
N PRO A 112 0.35 3.04 -10.93
CA PRO A 112 -0.44 1.83 -10.74
C PRO A 112 0.23 0.62 -11.39
N LYS A 113 0.18 -0.53 -10.71
CA LYS A 113 0.79 -1.83 -11.06
C LYS A 113 2.31 -1.88 -11.03
N LEU A 114 2.98 -0.76 -10.77
CA LEU A 114 4.43 -0.72 -10.52
C LEU A 114 4.70 -0.47 -9.05
N ASP A 115 4.10 0.58 -8.50
CA ASP A 115 4.31 1.02 -7.13
C ASP A 115 3.16 0.63 -6.21
N TYR A 116 1.95 0.50 -6.75
CA TYR A 116 0.78 0.09 -6.00
C TYR A 116 -0.28 -0.56 -6.89
N ILE A 117 -1.13 -1.42 -6.34
CA ILE A 117 -2.33 -1.94 -7.00
C ILE A 117 -3.54 -1.17 -6.49
N PHE A 118 -4.22 -0.49 -7.42
CA PHE A 118 -5.49 0.19 -7.17
C PHE A 118 -6.67 -0.73 -7.47
N THR A 119 -7.61 -0.82 -6.54
CA THR A 119 -8.90 -1.50 -6.74
C THR A 119 -10.03 -0.62 -6.21
N GLU A 120 -11.06 -0.43 -7.02
CA GLU A 120 -12.33 0.17 -6.59
C GLU A 120 -13.40 -0.94 -6.57
N THR A 121 -14.03 -1.16 -5.42
CA THR A 121 -15.08 -2.18 -5.28
C THR A 121 -16.41 -1.68 -5.85
N ALA A 122 -17.36 -2.59 -6.06
CA ALA A 122 -18.71 -2.24 -6.52
C ALA A 122 -19.45 -1.28 -5.57
N ASP A 123 -19.08 -1.26 -4.29
CA ASP A 123 -19.65 -0.38 -3.27
C ASP A 123 -18.92 0.98 -3.17
N GLY A 124 -18.00 1.28 -4.10
CA GLY A 124 -17.22 2.52 -4.13
C GLY A 124 -16.10 2.59 -3.08
N VAL A 125 -15.69 1.44 -2.53
CA VAL A 125 -14.54 1.37 -1.61
C VAL A 125 -13.25 1.41 -2.42
N LEU A 126 -12.33 2.29 -2.06
CA LEU A 126 -11.04 2.41 -2.71
C LEU A 126 -9.98 1.63 -1.93
N GLN A 127 -9.17 0.84 -2.62
CA GLN A 127 -8.07 0.08 -2.03
C GLN A 127 -6.77 0.35 -2.77
N TYR A 128 -5.73 0.69 -2.00
CA TYR A 128 -4.37 0.94 -2.46
C TYR A 128 -3.44 -0.06 -1.78
N GLN A 129 -3.08 -1.13 -2.48
CA GLN A 129 -2.06 -2.07 -2.03
C GLN A 129 -0.69 -1.53 -2.44
N LEU A 130 0.13 -1.16 -1.46
CA LEU A 130 1.47 -0.61 -1.69
C LEU A 130 2.47 -1.77 -1.85
N ASP A 131 3.07 -1.89 -3.03
CA ASP A 131 3.87 -3.05 -3.44
C ASP A 131 5.38 -2.78 -3.41
N THR A 132 5.78 -1.59 -2.97
CA THR A 132 7.20 -1.22 -2.86
C THR A 132 7.49 -0.61 -1.49
N VAL A 133 8.77 -0.64 -1.11
CA VAL A 133 9.29 -0.12 0.17
C VAL A 133 9.58 1.38 0.09
N TYR A 134 8.68 2.13 -0.54
CA TYR A 134 8.74 3.59 -0.62
C TYR A 134 7.85 4.23 0.46
N ASN A 135 8.06 5.52 0.67
CA ASN A 135 7.20 6.31 1.54
C ASN A 135 6.12 6.95 0.67
N TYR A 136 4.87 6.75 1.05
CA TYR A 136 3.73 7.23 0.29
C TYR A 136 3.02 8.31 1.09
N GLU A 137 2.62 9.39 0.42
CA GLU A 137 1.78 10.44 0.99
C GLU A 137 0.39 10.34 0.35
N PHE A 138 -0.62 10.19 1.20
CA PHE A 138 -2.02 10.30 0.81
C PHE A 138 -2.51 11.69 1.15
N ILE A 139 -3.12 12.38 0.18
CA ILE A 139 -3.80 13.65 0.36
C ILE A 139 -5.25 13.43 -0.05
N ILE A 140 -6.17 13.67 0.87
CA ILE A 140 -7.59 13.37 0.70
C ILE A 140 -8.37 14.67 0.84
N THR A 141 -8.95 15.14 -0.25
CA THR A 141 -9.68 16.41 -0.31
C THR A 141 -11.15 16.18 -0.64
N THR A 142 -12.02 16.51 0.30
CA THR A 142 -13.49 16.46 0.12
C THR A 142 -14.08 17.87 0.24
N GLU A 143 -15.40 17.97 0.18
CA GLU A 143 -16.09 19.24 0.42
C GLU A 143 -15.94 19.75 1.86
N THR A 144 -15.63 18.88 2.83
CA THR A 144 -15.52 19.26 4.24
C THR A 144 -14.13 19.76 4.62
N GLY A 145 -13.09 19.36 3.88
CA GLY A 145 -11.72 19.71 4.18
C GLY A 145 -10.71 18.79 3.51
N THR A 146 -9.47 18.87 3.98
CA THR A 146 -8.35 18.05 3.49
C THR A 146 -7.64 17.41 4.66
N ASP A 147 -7.31 16.13 4.52
CA ASP A 147 -6.36 15.44 5.39
C ASP A 147 -5.19 14.94 4.56
N ASP A 148 -4.06 14.79 5.22
CA ASP A 148 -2.88 14.22 4.63
C ASP A 148 -2.10 13.42 5.67
N PHE A 149 -1.55 12.30 5.25
CA PHE A 149 -0.73 11.44 6.10
C PHE A 149 0.20 10.56 5.27
N LEU A 150 1.23 10.05 5.91
CA LEU A 150 2.22 9.20 5.29
C LEU A 150 2.02 7.72 5.66
N VAL A 151 2.28 6.83 4.71
CA VAL A 151 2.48 5.41 4.93
C VAL A 151 3.94 5.10 4.58
N ILE A 152 4.74 4.84 5.61
CA ILE A 152 6.17 4.54 5.52
C ILE A 152 6.32 3.02 5.45
N CYS A 153 6.83 2.51 4.33
CA CYS A 153 7.00 1.07 4.11
C CYS A 153 8.46 0.69 4.33
N GLU A 154 8.77 0.16 5.51
CA GLU A 154 10.12 -0.27 5.88
C GLU A 154 10.43 -1.70 5.38
N GLN A 155 11.71 -1.97 5.12
CA GLN A 155 12.17 -3.34 4.87
C GLN A 155 12.27 -4.11 6.19
N GLU A 156 11.78 -5.35 6.20
CA GLU A 156 12.03 -6.31 7.30
C GLU A 156 13.47 -6.83 7.31
#